data_AF-A0AAX2G2F1-F1
#
_entry.id   AF-A0AAX2G2F1-F1
#
_cell.length_a   1.000
_cell.length_b   1.000
_cell.length_c   1.000
_cell.angle_alpha   90.00
_cell.angle_beta   90.00
_cell.angle_gamma   90.00
#
_symmetry.space_group_name_H-M   'P 1'
#
loop_
_entity.id
_entity.type
_entity.pdbx_description
1 polymer ?
#
loop_
_entity_poly.entity_id
_entity_poly.type
_entity_poly.pdbx_seq_one_letter_code
_entity_poly.pdbx_strand_id
1 'polypeptide(L)' 'MAIETIVMDLTLRLVLNNGLDKNGKTVFKSKQFKRVKTNASLDQVHNVAHALASLQASPLHAVQLVSTSDLSKL' A
#
# COMPACT_ATOMS: atom_id res chain seq x y z
N MET A 1 -30.53 -10.48 -6.46
CA MET A 1 -29.99 -9.79 -5.27
C MET A 1 -28.62 -9.25 -5.64
N ALA A 2 -28.32 -8.00 -5.26
CA ALA A 2 -27.02 -7.37 -5.50
C ALA A 2 -26.08 -7.63 -4.32
N ILE A 3 -24.78 -7.77 -4.58
CA ILE A 3 -23.75 -7.91 -3.55
C ILE A 3 -23.18 -6.51 -3.30
N GLU A 4 -23.13 -6.09 -2.04
CA GLU A 4 -22.48 -4.84 -1.64
C GLU A 4 -21.07 -5.11 -1.09
N THR A 5 -20.14 -4.20 -1.37
CA THR A 5 -18.76 -4.27 -0.88
C THR A 5 -18.52 -3.14 0.11
N ILE A 6 -18.20 -3.49 1.35
CA ILE A 6 -17.92 -2.53 2.42
C ILE A 6 -16.44 -2.63 2.79
N VAL A 7 -15.66 -1.58 2.49
CA VAL A 7 -14.24 -1.54 2.86
C VAL A 7 -14.11 -1.35 4.38
N MET A 8 -13.57 -2.34 5.07
CA MET A 8 -13.36 -2.30 6.52
C MET A 8 -12.03 -1.65 6.88
N ASP A 9 -10.97 -2.06 6.19
CA ASP A 9 -9.60 -1.68 6.49
C ASP A 9 -8.89 -1.25 5.23
N LEU A 10 -8.04 -0.24 5.37
CA LEU A 10 -7.17 0.24 4.31
C LEU A 10 -5.73 0.36 4.83
N THR A 11 -4.80 -0.21 4.07
CA THR A 11 -3.36 -0.21 4.37
C THR A 11 -2.58 0.38 3.20
N LEU A 12 -1.80 1.43 3.48
CA LEU A 12 -0.79 1.93 2.54
C LEU A 12 0.45 1.05 2.63
N ARG A 13 0.95 0.59 1.48
CA ARG A 13 2.16 -0.21 1.36
C ARG A 13 3.14 0.49 0.42
N LEU A 14 4.31 0.80 0.94
CA LEU A 14 5.46 1.19 0.13
C LEU A 14 6.26 -0.08 -0.21
N VAL A 15 6.48 -0.32 -1.50
CA VAL A 15 7.39 -1.35 -1.98
C VAL A 15 8.72 -0.68 -2.28
N LEU A 16 9.77 -1.09 -1.59
CA LEU A 16 11.10 -0.51 -1.67
C LEU A 16 12.06 -1.52 -2.30
N ASN A 17 12.91 -1.07 -3.21
CA ASN A 17 13.93 -1.91 -3.83
C ASN A 17 15.16 -2.00 -2.91
N ASN A 18 15.50 -3.22 -2.49
CA ASN A 18 16.57 -3.53 -1.55
C ASN A 18 17.82 -4.12 -2.25
N GLY A 19 17.98 -3.85 -3.56
CA GLY A 19 19.11 -4.34 -4.35
C GLY A 19 18.89 -5.76 -4.87
N LEU A 20 19.99 -6.44 -5.21
CA LEU A 20 19.98 -7.81 -5.73
C LEU A 20 20.34 -8.82 -4.63
N ASP A 21 19.81 -10.04 -4.72
CA ASP A 21 20.24 -11.17 -3.91
C ASP A 21 21.52 -11.83 -4.47
N LYS A 22 21.94 -12.94 -3.84
CA LYS A 22 23.12 -13.73 -4.25
C LYS A 22 23.03 -14.30 -5.67
N ASN A 23 21.83 -14.38 -6.23
CA ASN A 23 21.56 -14.92 -7.56
C ASN A 23 21.32 -13.81 -8.59
N GLY A 24 21.52 -12.54 -8.23
CA GLY A 24 21.29 -11.39 -9.10
C GLY A 24 19.81 -11.02 -9.26
N LYS A 25 18.91 -11.53 -8.42
CA LYS A 25 17.48 -11.20 -8.48
C LYS A 25 17.16 -9.99 -7.60
N THR A 26 16.39 -9.04 -8.12
CA THR A 26 15.94 -7.89 -7.35
C THR A 26 15.08 -8.31 -6.15
N VAL A 27 15.46 -7.84 -4.97
CA VAL A 27 14.75 -8.06 -3.71
C VAL A 27 13.96 -6.81 -3.37
N PHE A 28 12.67 -6.98 -3.13
CA PHE A 28 11.80 -5.91 -2.65
C PHE A 28 11.43 -6.13 -1.19
N LYS A 29 11.33 -5.03 -0.43
CA LYS A 29 10.79 -5.03 0.93
C LYS A 29 9.56 -4.14 0.98
N SER A 30 8.53 -4.58 1.70
CA SER A 30 7.32 -3.79 1.92
C SER A 30 7.35 -3.12 3.28
N LYS A 31 7.02 -1.83 3.34
CA LYS A 31 6.68 -1.11 4.58
C LYS A 31 5.20 -0.78 4.56
N GLN A 32 4.49 -1.15 5.62
CA GLN A 32 3.03 -1.01 5.69
C GLN A 32 2.64 0.01 6.76
N PHE A 33 1.68 0.87 6.41
CA PHE A 33 1.04 1.85 7.26
C PHE A 33 -0.44 1.49 7.33
N LYS A 34 -0.86 0.95 8.46
CA LYS A 34 -2.24 0.49 8.69
C LYS A 34 -3.14 1.65 9.13
N ARG A 35 -4.46 1.42 9.11
CA ARG A 35 -5.48 2.38 9.53
C ARG A 35 -5.48 3.65 8.69
N VAL A 36 -5.24 3.52 7.39
CA VAL A 36 -5.55 4.60 6.45
C VAL A 36 -7.06 4.76 6.45
N LYS A 37 -7.55 6.00 6.45
CA LYS A 37 -8.99 6.26 6.38
C LYS A 37 -9.54 5.66 5.08
N THR A 38 -10.61 4.89 5.16
CA THR A 38 -11.21 4.20 4.00
C THR A 38 -11.80 5.16 2.96
N ASN A 39 -12.08 6.41 3.36
CA ASN A 39 -12.52 7.50 2.51
C ASN A 39 -11.42 8.52 2.17
N ALA A 40 -10.14 8.20 2.40
CA ALA A 40 -9.04 9.10 2.05
C ALA A 40 -8.95 9.33 0.54
N SER A 41 -8.65 10.56 0.13
CA SER A 41 -8.37 10.87 -1.28
C SER A 41 -7.09 10.17 -1.76
N LEU A 42 -7.14 9.59 -2.96
CA LEU A 42 -5.99 8.89 -3.55
C LEU A 42 -4.79 9.83 -3.75
N ASP A 43 -5.03 11.09 -4.13
CA ASP A 43 -3.97 12.09 -4.29
C ASP A 43 -3.28 12.39 -2.95
N GLN A 44 -4.07 12.50 -1.88
CA GLN A 44 -3.53 12.72 -0.53
C GLN A 44 -2.71 11.53 -0.07
N VAL A 45 -3.21 10.31 -0.27
CA VAL A 45 -2.48 9.08 0.06
C VAL A 45 -1.19 8.99 -0.74
N HIS A 46 -1.22 9.30 -2.03
CA HIS A 46 -0.06 9.27 -2.91
C HIS A 46 1.01 10.30 -2.48
N ASN A 47 0.60 11.53 -2.18
CA ASN A 47 1.52 12.57 -1.70
C ASN A 47 2.19 12.18 -0.37
N VAL A 48 1.42 11.64 0.57
CA VAL A 48 1.96 11.12 1.84
C VAL A 48 2.89 9.94 1.60
N ALA A 49 2.55 9.04 0.68
CA ALA A 49 3.39 7.90 0.34
C ALA A 49 4.77 8.34 -0.18
N HIS A 50 4.83 9.36 -1.05
CA HIS A 50 6.11 9.91 -1.54
C HIS A 50 6.90 10.64 -0.45
N ALA A 51 6.23 11.40 0.41
CA ALA A 51 6.88 12.05 1.55
C ALA A 51 7.45 11.02 2.55
N LEU A 52 6.75 9.89 2.78
CA LEU A 52 7.27 8.81 3.61
C LEU A 52 8.40 8.04 2.92
N ALA A 53 8.32 7.88 1.60
CA ALA A 53 9.32 7.21 0.79
C ALA A 53 10.65 7.97 0.75
N SER A 54 10.63 9.31 0.70
CA SER A 54 11.84 10.13 0.71
C SER A 54 12.65 10.00 2.01
N LEU A 55 12.02 9.55 3.09
CA LEU A 55 12.67 9.27 4.38
C LEU A 55 13.20 7.83 4.50
N GLN A 56 13.02 6.98 3.48
CA GLN A 56 13.51 5.61 3.50
C GLN A 56 14.93 5.52 2.91
N ALA A 57 15.73 4.59 3.42
CA ALA A 57 17.08 4.34 2.88
C ALA A 57 17.05 3.64 1.51
N SER A 58 15.99 2.88 1.23
CA SER A 58 15.83 2.12 -0.01
C SER A 58 14.92 2.88 -0.99
N PRO A 59 15.25 2.91 -2.30
CA PRO A 59 14.45 3.60 -3.30
C PRO A 59 13.04 3.02 -3.41
N LEU A 60 12.08 3.92 -3.59
CA LEU A 60 10.68 3.55 -3.83
C LEU A 60 10.55 2.85 -5.18
N HIS A 61 9.93 1.68 -5.17
CA HIS A 61 9.57 0.93 -6.37
C HIS A 61 8.09 1.08 -6.71
N ALA A 62 7.20 1.00 -5.71
CA ALA A 62 5.77 1.15 -5.92
C ALA A 62 5.03 1.65 -4.67
N VAL A 63 3.91 2.33 -4.89
CA VAL A 63 2.91 2.69 -3.89
C VAL A 63 1.68 1.82 -4.11
N GLN A 64 1.20 1.15 -3.06
CA GLN A 64 0.04 0.26 -3.13
C GLN A 64 -0.94 0.57 -2.00
N LEU A 65 -2.23 0.46 -2.30
CA LEU A 65 -3.31 0.40 -1.32
C LEU A 65 -3.84 -1.02 -1.26
N VAL A 66 -3.90 -1.57 -0.06
CA VAL A 66 -4.48 -2.90 0.20
C VAL A 66 -5.69 -2.71 1.08
N SER A 67 -6.85 -3.12 0.60
CA SER A 67 -8.10 -3.08 1.36
C SER A 67 -8.55 -4.49 1.76
N THR A 68 -9.17 -4.57 2.94
CA THR A 68 -10.02 -5.70 3.33
C THR A 68 -11.46 -5.21 3.23
N SER A 69 -12.32 -5.99 2.56
CA SER A 69 -13.72 -5.63 2.39
C SER A 69 -14.63 -6.80 2.76
N ASP A 70 -15.74 -6.49 3.40
CA ASP A 70 -16.84 -7.43 3.60
C ASP A 70 -17.74 -7.45 2.36
N LEU A 71 -18.22 -8.65 2.03
CA LEU A 71 -19.17 -8.89 0.95
C LEU A 71 -20.51 -9.31 1.55
N SER A 72 -21.42 -8.36 1.70
CA SER A 72 -22.76 -8.59 2.27
C SER A 72 -23.82 -8.71 1.18
N LYS A 73 -24.89 -9.44 1.51
CA LYS A 73 -26.11 -9.51 0.70
C LYS A 73 -27.22 -8.74 1.41
N LEU A 74 -27.90 -7.86 0.69
CA LEU A 74 -29.18 -7.26 1.08
C LEU A 74 -30.34 -8.14 0.60
#